data_AF-A0A480AGA0-F1
#
_entry.id   AF-A0A480AGA0-F1
#
_cell.length_a   1.000
_cell.length_b   1.000
_cell.length_c   1.000
_cell.angle_alpha   90.00
_cell.angle_beta   90.00
_cell.angle_gamma   90.00
#
_symmetry.space_group_name_H-M   'P 1'
#
loop_
_entity.id
_entity.type
_entity.pdbx_description
1 polymer ?
#
loop_
_entity_poly.entity_id
_entity_poly.type
_entity_poly.pdbx_seq_one_letter_code
_entity_poly.pdbx_strand_id
1 'polypeptide(L)'
;MTVLSLLLLTVPHNFGNCCKIQLQSDSQTHSLNNIELSENSINTEIISVKTIDDFLLSSKIDNIDLLKIDTEGYELQVLKGAEQSLKNNKIKLILAESTIQSDDKFHTNLNTLNRYLENYNFKITAIYDQVIWRNPTRLSYFNVLFSKQ
;
A
#
# COMPACT_ATOMS: atom_id res chain seq x y z
N MET A 1 19.17 -9.70 -3.90
CA MET A 1 18.38 -8.69 -3.19
C MET A 1 17.24 -8.29 -4.10
N THR A 2 16.06 -8.86 -3.87
CA THR A 2 14.86 -8.59 -4.67
C THR A 2 14.06 -7.49 -3.97
N VAL A 3 14.07 -6.27 -4.56
CA VAL A 3 13.30 -5.12 -4.07
C VAL A 3 12.08 -4.98 -4.97
N LEU A 4 10.88 -5.10 -4.39
CA LEU A 4 9.62 -4.87 -5.10
C LEU A 4 9.03 -3.55 -4.59
N SER A 5 8.91 -2.56 -5.48
CA SER A 5 8.25 -1.29 -5.20
C SER A 5 6.90 -1.28 -5.91
N LEU A 6 5.81 -1.27 -5.15
CA LEU A 6 4.48 -1.04 -5.73
C LEU A 6 4.12 0.43 -5.57
N LEU A 7 4.13 1.13 -6.71
CA LEU A 7 3.29 2.30 -6.92
C LEU A 7 2.15 1.80 -7.84
N LEU A 8 0.90 1.92 -7.42
CA LEU A 8 -0.32 1.84 -8.26
C LEU A 8 -0.93 0.49 -8.72
N LEU A 9 -0.51 -0.71 -8.29
CA LEU A 9 -1.02 -1.96 -8.91
C LEU A 9 -1.74 -2.99 -8.01
N THR A 10 -2.19 -2.63 -6.80
CA THR A 10 -2.89 -3.59 -5.91
C THR A 10 -4.13 -2.99 -5.24
N VAL A 11 -5.29 -3.57 -5.55
CA VAL A 11 -6.63 -3.23 -5.02
C VAL A 11 -7.17 -4.53 -4.38
N PRO A 12 -7.97 -4.49 -3.29
CA PRO A 12 -8.30 -5.65 -2.47
C PRO A 12 -9.02 -6.78 -3.22
N HIS A 13 -8.99 -7.97 -2.62
CA HIS A 13 -9.58 -9.25 -3.03
C HIS A 13 -11.09 -9.23 -3.44
N ASN A 14 -11.78 -8.10 -3.31
CA ASN A 14 -13.21 -7.88 -3.62
C ASN A 14 -13.46 -6.92 -4.81
N PHE A 15 -12.43 -6.41 -5.47
CA PHE A 15 -12.58 -5.73 -6.77
C PHE A 15 -12.27 -6.72 -7.89
N GLY A 16 -13.05 -6.71 -8.98
CA GLY A 16 -12.73 -7.50 -10.17
C GLY A 16 -11.33 -7.15 -10.71
N ASN A 17 -10.79 -7.99 -11.61
CA ASN A 17 -9.44 -7.87 -12.18
C ASN A 17 -9.10 -6.53 -12.88
N CYS A 18 -10.05 -5.60 -12.92
CA CYS A 18 -9.92 -4.28 -13.51
C CYS A 18 -10.41 -3.20 -12.52
N CYS A 19 -9.65 -2.12 -12.40
CA CYS A 19 -10.05 -0.92 -11.65
C CYS A 19 -10.09 0.29 -12.58
N LYS A 20 -11.04 1.20 -12.34
CA LYS A 20 -11.18 2.45 -13.07
C LYS A 20 -10.41 3.54 -12.34
N ILE A 21 -9.36 4.07 -12.96
CA ILE A 21 -8.57 5.18 -12.42
C ILE A 21 -8.94 6.47 -13.15
N GLN A 22 -8.90 7.59 -12.42
CA GLN A 22 -9.03 8.91 -13.02
C GLN A 22 -7.63 9.40 -13.43
N LEU A 23 -7.48 9.79 -14.69
CA LEU A 23 -6.26 10.39 -15.20
C LEU A 23 -6.24 11.87 -14.79
N GLN A 24 -5.25 12.28 -14.01
CA GLN A 24 -4.99 13.69 -13.71
C GLN A 24 -3.92 14.23 -14.67
N SER A 25 -4.10 15.45 -15.16
CA SER A 25 -3.20 16.10 -16.13
C SER A 25 -1.80 16.37 -15.58
N ASP A 26 -1.65 16.43 -14.26
CA ASP A 26 -0.37 16.55 -13.57
C ASP A 26 0.05 15.17 -13.03
N SER A 27 0.87 14.46 -13.81
CA SER A 27 1.31 13.07 -13.60
C SER A 27 2.25 12.85 -12.41
N GLN A 28 1.88 13.33 -11.21
CA GLN A 28 2.60 12.98 -9.97
C GLN A 28 1.78 12.10 -9.02
N THR A 29 0.45 12.06 -9.13
CA THR A 29 -0.41 11.26 -8.24
C THR A 29 -1.61 10.68 -9.02
N HIS A 30 -1.51 9.45 -9.51
CA HIS A 30 -2.72 8.70 -9.90
C HIS A 30 -3.26 8.07 -8.61
N SER A 31 -4.37 8.60 -8.10
CA SER A 31 -4.96 8.18 -6.83
C SER A 31 -6.33 7.52 -7.08
N LEU A 32 -6.61 6.43 -6.36
CA LEU A 32 -7.89 5.72 -6.39
C LEU A 32 -8.92 6.45 -5.51
N ASN A 33 -9.31 7.67 -5.89
CA ASN A 33 -10.28 8.44 -5.14
C ASN A 33 -11.71 8.23 -5.67
N ASN A 34 -12.63 7.83 -4.78
CA ASN A 34 -14.05 7.73 -5.07
C ASN A 34 -14.72 9.10 -4.79
N ILE A 35 -14.56 10.06 -5.71
CA ILE A 35 -15.14 11.41 -5.59
C ILE A 35 -16.52 11.43 -6.26
N GLU A 36 -17.52 11.99 -5.56
CA GLU A 36 -18.86 12.26 -6.13
C GLU A 36 -18.74 13.11 -7.40
N LEU A 37 -19.38 12.60 -8.46
CA LEU A 37 -19.16 12.96 -9.85
C LEU A 37 -19.75 14.35 -10.18
N SER A 38 -18.92 15.30 -10.58
CA SER A 38 -19.36 16.43 -11.41
C SER A 38 -19.06 16.13 -12.88
N GLU A 39 -20.09 16.18 -13.73
CA GLU A 39 -20.15 15.57 -15.08
C GLU A 39 -19.18 16.09 -16.15
N ASN A 40 -18.30 17.06 -15.87
CA ASN A 40 -17.49 17.66 -16.93
C ASN A 40 -15.99 17.38 -16.73
N SER A 41 -15.49 16.52 -17.63
CA SER A 41 -14.08 16.16 -17.89
C SER A 41 -13.45 15.07 -17.01
N ILE A 42 -13.79 13.81 -17.29
CA ILE A 42 -13.07 12.67 -16.67
C ILE A 42 -12.49 11.77 -17.77
N ASN A 43 -11.20 11.93 -18.07
CA ASN A 43 -10.44 10.89 -18.76
C ASN A 43 -10.23 9.75 -17.75
N THR A 44 -10.85 8.61 -18.00
CA THR A 44 -10.75 7.44 -17.12
C THR A 44 -10.08 6.29 -17.85
N GLU A 45 -9.16 5.62 -17.20
CA GLU A 45 -8.51 4.42 -17.73
C GLU A 45 -8.92 3.19 -16.92
N ILE A 46 -9.13 2.08 -17.61
CA ILE A 46 -9.35 0.78 -17.00
C ILE A 46 -7.99 0.09 -16.94
N ILE A 47 -7.47 -0.12 -15.73
CA ILE A 47 -6.20 -0.83 -15.53
C ILE A 47 -6.46 -2.25 -15.01
N SER A 48 -5.61 -3.18 -15.41
CA SER A 48 -5.54 -4.51 -14.79
C SER A 48 -4.84 -4.41 -13.44
N VAL A 49 -5.43 -5.05 -12.43
CA VAL A 49 -4.87 -5.13 -11.08
C VAL A 49 -4.53 -6.60 -10.80
N LYS A 50 -3.44 -6.84 -10.08
CA LYS A 50 -3.02 -8.18 -9.64
C LYS A 50 -2.75 -8.18 -8.15
N THR A 51 -2.94 -9.32 -7.50
CA THR A 51 -2.47 -9.51 -6.13
C THR A 51 -0.95 -9.71 -6.11
N ILE A 52 -0.31 -9.53 -4.94
CA ILE A 52 1.12 -9.84 -4.79
C ILE A 52 1.35 -11.33 -4.99
N ASP A 53 0.46 -12.17 -4.48
CA ASP A 53 0.54 -13.62 -4.65
C ASP A 53 0.51 -14.02 -6.14
N ASP A 54 -0.41 -13.46 -6.94
CA ASP A 54 -0.48 -13.70 -8.39
C ASP A 54 0.74 -13.18 -9.13
N PHE A 55 1.25 -12.01 -8.72
CA PHE A 55 2.45 -11.41 -9.31
C PHE A 55 3.67 -12.30 -9.09
N LEU A 56 3.88 -12.79 -7.86
CA LEU A 56 4.99 -13.68 -7.53
C LEU A 56 4.89 -15.00 -8.29
N LEU A 57 3.69 -15.58 -8.38
CA LEU A 57 3.46 -16.81 -9.13
C LEU A 57 3.78 -16.64 -10.62
N SER A 58 3.24 -15.60 -11.25
CA SER A 58 3.45 -15.35 -12.69
C SER A 58 4.88 -14.95 -13.03
N SER A 59 5.55 -14.24 -12.13
CA SER A 59 6.94 -13.80 -12.31
C SER A 59 7.97 -14.85 -11.89
N LYS A 60 7.54 -16.00 -11.35
CA LYS A 60 8.40 -17.05 -10.78
C LYS A 60 9.38 -16.50 -9.74
N ILE A 61 8.91 -15.57 -8.90
CA ILE A 61 9.69 -15.00 -7.81
C ILE A 61 9.35 -15.79 -6.55
N ASP A 62 10.36 -16.46 -5.99
CA ASP A 62 10.16 -17.30 -4.82
C ASP A 62 10.04 -16.50 -3.52
N ASN A 63 10.82 -15.42 -3.39
CA ASN A 63 10.91 -14.62 -2.17
C ASN A 63 11.13 -13.13 -2.47
N ILE A 64 10.65 -12.27 -1.58
CA ILE A 64 10.85 -10.82 -1.55
C ILE A 64 11.71 -10.47 -0.33
N ASP A 65 12.86 -9.85 -0.57
CA ASP A 65 13.71 -9.35 0.53
C ASP A 65 13.10 -8.08 1.15
N LEU A 66 12.59 -7.17 0.32
CA LEU A 66 11.91 -5.95 0.74
C LEU A 66 10.67 -5.69 -0.13
N LEU A 67 9.51 -5.62 0.52
CA LEU A 67 8.25 -5.17 -0.07
C LEU A 67 8.01 -3.70 0.34
N LYS A 68 8.13 -2.77 -0.61
CA LYS A 68 7.71 -1.38 -0.39
C LYS A 68 6.24 -1.21 -0.82
N ILE A 69 5.43 -0.61 0.04
CA ILE A 69 4.00 -0.36 -0.17
C ILE A 69 3.75 1.15 -0.02
N ASP A 70 3.27 1.74 -1.10
CA ASP A 70 3.06 3.17 -1.25
C ASP A 70 1.81 3.35 -2.14
N THR A 71 0.65 3.25 -1.50
CA THR A 71 -0.64 3.05 -2.18
C THR A 71 -1.74 3.99 -1.70
N GLU A 72 -1.37 5.15 -1.13
CA GLU A 72 -2.30 6.24 -0.80
C GLU A 72 -3.53 5.75 -0.02
N GLY A 73 -3.32 4.90 1.00
CA GLY A 73 -4.36 4.44 1.93
C GLY A 73 -4.88 3.03 1.66
N TYR A 74 -4.29 2.34 0.68
CA TYR A 74 -4.64 0.95 0.34
C TYR A 74 -3.64 -0.09 0.86
N GLU A 75 -2.74 0.30 1.79
CA GLU A 75 -1.63 -0.55 2.24
C GLU A 75 -2.14 -1.89 2.83
N LEU A 76 -3.23 -1.84 3.61
CA LEU A 76 -3.82 -3.05 4.19
C LEU A 76 -4.36 -4.01 3.11
N GLN A 77 -4.89 -3.47 2.02
CA GLN A 77 -5.46 -4.21 0.92
C GLN A 77 -4.37 -4.88 0.09
N VAL A 78 -3.25 -4.19 -0.12
CA VAL A 78 -2.03 -4.77 -0.69
C VAL A 78 -1.56 -5.97 0.15
N LEU A 79 -1.48 -5.79 1.47
CA LEU A 79 -1.07 -6.84 2.39
C LEU A 79 -2.03 -8.05 2.38
N LYS A 80 -3.35 -7.80 2.26
CA LYS A 80 -4.34 -8.88 2.06
C LYS A 80 -4.15 -9.63 0.74
N GLY A 81 -3.71 -8.95 -0.32
CA GLY A 81 -3.32 -9.58 -1.58
C GLY A 81 -1.97 -10.32 -1.54
N ALA A 82 -1.27 -10.28 -0.41
CA ALA A 82 -0.03 -11.01 -0.16
C ALA A 82 -0.21 -12.10 0.90
N GLU A 83 -1.45 -12.47 1.25
CA GLU A 83 -1.75 -13.35 2.38
C GLU A 83 -0.99 -14.68 2.29
N GLN A 84 -0.96 -15.34 1.13
CA GLN A 84 -0.25 -16.61 0.99
C GLN A 84 1.27 -16.41 1.11
N SER A 85 1.80 -15.33 0.55
CA SER A 85 3.22 -15.00 0.66
C SER A 85 3.64 -14.66 2.09
N LEU A 86 2.79 -13.97 2.85
CA LEU A 86 3.00 -13.68 4.27
C LEU A 86 2.97 -14.97 5.11
N LYS A 87 1.98 -15.85 4.88
CA LYS A 87 1.88 -17.16 5.56
C LYS A 87 3.07 -18.08 5.28
N ASN A 88 3.53 -18.08 4.03
CA ASN A 88 4.64 -18.93 3.58
C ASN A 88 6.02 -18.31 3.81
N ASN A 89 6.11 -17.23 4.60
CA ASN A 89 7.37 -16.54 4.93
C ASN A 89 8.19 -16.09 3.70
N LYS A 90 7.51 -15.78 2.59
CA LYS A 90 8.15 -15.34 1.35
C LYS A 90 8.61 -13.89 1.40
N ILE A 91 8.17 -13.11 2.37
CA ILE A 91 8.49 -11.69 2.53
C ILE A 91 9.30 -11.51 3.80
N LYS A 92 10.47 -10.87 3.72
CA LYS A 92 11.35 -10.64 4.89
C LYS A 92 11.12 -9.29 5.56
N LEU A 93 11.06 -8.23 4.75
CA LEU A 93 10.88 -6.84 5.20
C LEU A 93 9.71 -6.20 4.47
N ILE A 94 8.98 -5.34 5.19
CA ILE A 94 7.88 -4.54 4.64
C ILE A 94 8.12 -3.09 5.03
N LEU A 95 8.22 -2.20 4.04
CA LEU A 95 8.26 -0.75 4.24
C LEU A 95 6.94 -0.17 3.73
N ALA A 96 6.12 0.39 4.61
CA ALA A 96 4.82 0.93 4.25
C ALA A 96 4.67 2.37 4.72
N GLU A 97 4.05 3.21 3.90
CA GLU A 97 3.64 4.54 4.34
C GLU A 97 2.46 4.44 5.32
N SER A 98 2.50 5.21 6.39
CA SER A 98 1.51 5.11 7.46
C SER A 98 1.39 6.40 8.26
N THR A 99 0.30 6.51 9.00
CA THR A 99 0.01 7.61 9.91
C THR A 99 -0.41 7.09 11.28
N ILE A 100 -0.34 7.96 12.30
CA ILE A 100 -1.01 7.75 13.60
C ILE A 100 -2.30 8.58 13.73
N GLN A 101 -2.57 9.47 12.78
CA GLN A 101 -3.74 10.35 12.80
C GLN A 101 -4.99 9.55 12.39
N SER A 102 -6.10 9.79 13.08
CA SER A 102 -7.38 9.11 12.81
C SER A 102 -8.22 9.81 11.74
N ASP A 103 -7.93 11.10 11.47
CA ASP A 103 -8.62 11.94 10.47
C ASP A 103 -7.98 11.90 9.08
N ASP A 104 -6.83 11.23 8.93
CA ASP A 104 -6.13 11.06 7.66
C ASP A 104 -6.86 10.04 6.77
N LYS A 105 -7.09 10.41 5.51
CA LYS A 105 -7.77 9.58 4.51
C LYS A 105 -6.84 9.04 3.43
N PHE A 106 -5.59 9.50 3.42
CA PHE A 106 -4.57 9.19 2.41
C PHE A 106 -3.59 8.13 2.89
N HIS A 107 -3.51 7.87 4.19
CA HIS A 107 -2.57 6.89 4.74
C HIS A 107 -3.26 5.86 5.61
N THR A 108 -2.85 4.60 5.52
CA THR A 108 -3.34 3.58 6.45
C THR A 108 -2.78 3.82 7.86
N ASN A 109 -3.65 3.75 8.87
CA ASN A 109 -3.25 3.91 10.27
C ASN A 109 -2.27 2.80 10.74
N LEU A 110 -1.24 3.19 11.49
CA LEU A 110 -0.19 2.30 11.98
C LEU A 110 -0.74 1.14 12.82
N ASN A 111 -1.73 1.39 13.68
CA ASN A 111 -2.32 0.33 14.51
C ASN A 111 -2.97 -0.75 13.66
N THR A 112 -3.62 -0.35 12.56
CA THR A 112 -4.24 -1.26 11.60
C THR A 112 -3.19 -2.14 10.92
N LEU A 113 -2.09 -1.54 10.43
CA LEU A 113 -0.99 -2.30 9.82
C LEU A 113 -0.31 -3.23 10.82
N ASN A 114 0.01 -2.71 12.02
CA ASN A 114 0.71 -3.47 13.05
C ASN A 114 -0.10 -4.70 13.48
N ARG A 115 -1.39 -4.52 13.81
CA ARG A 115 -2.25 -5.64 14.21
C ARG A 115 -2.40 -6.69 13.11
N TYR A 116 -2.47 -6.27 11.85
CA TYR A 116 -2.56 -7.21 10.75
C TYR A 116 -1.26 -8.04 10.62
N LEU A 117 -0.11 -7.36 10.62
CA LEU A 117 1.20 -7.95 10.42
C LEU A 117 1.71 -8.77 11.62
N GLU A 118 1.26 -8.47 12.84
CA GLU A 118 1.52 -9.29 14.04
C GLU A 118 1.03 -10.73 13.88
N ASN A 119 -0.09 -10.97 13.19
CA ASN A 119 -0.60 -12.32 12.90
C ASN A 119 0.35 -13.14 12.03
N TYR A 120 1.28 -12.46 11.35
CA TYR A 120 2.31 -13.05 10.51
C TYR A 120 3.69 -12.91 11.13
N ASN A 121 3.81 -12.74 12.45
CA ASN A 121 5.09 -12.65 13.17
C ASN A 121 6.03 -11.53 12.65
N PHE A 122 5.47 -10.44 12.15
CA PHE A 122 6.23 -9.22 11.85
C PHE A 122 6.21 -8.28 13.04
N LYS A 123 7.30 -7.53 13.23
CA LYS A 123 7.40 -6.47 14.23
C LYS A 123 7.91 -5.18 13.62
N ILE A 124 7.42 -4.04 14.14
CA ILE A 124 7.96 -2.72 13.82
C ILE A 124 9.44 -2.69 14.22
N THR A 125 10.29 -2.31 13.28
CA THR A 125 11.75 -2.28 13.42
C THR A 125 12.29 -0.87 13.37
N ALA A 126 11.74 -0.02 12.51
CA ALA A 126 12.17 1.36 12.35
C ALA A 126 11.06 2.25 11.77
N ILE A 127 11.21 3.57 11.94
CA ILE A 127 10.35 4.60 11.35
C ILE A 127 11.27 5.61 10.65
N TYR A 128 10.96 5.94 9.41
CA TYR A 128 11.71 6.84 8.53
C TYR A 128 10.82 7.98 8.01
N ASP A 129 11.46 9.02 7.47
CA ASP A 129 10.82 10.11 6.72
C ASP A 129 9.60 10.74 7.41
N GLN A 130 9.74 11.12 8.69
CA GLN A 130 8.62 11.69 9.44
C GLN A 130 8.25 13.07 8.88
N VAL A 131 7.04 13.19 8.34
CA VAL A 131 6.51 14.45 7.84
C VAL A 131 5.70 15.13 8.93
N ILE A 132 6.03 16.39 9.25
CA ILE A 132 5.36 17.17 10.30
C ILE A 132 4.59 18.32 9.64
N TRP A 133 3.26 18.35 9.82
CA TRP A 133 2.48 19.56 9.56
C TRP A 133 2.74 20.56 10.66
N ARG A 134 2.87 21.85 10.30
CA ARG A 134 3.20 22.91 11.26
C ARG A 134 1.97 23.69 11.77
N ASN A 135 0.81 23.52 11.16
CA ASN A 135 -0.41 24.25 11.56
C ASN A 135 -1.69 23.41 11.40
N PRO A 136 -2.22 22.81 12.49
CA PRO A 136 -1.59 22.67 13.81
C PRO A 136 -0.33 21.81 13.73
N THR A 137 0.61 21.98 14.67
CA THR A 137 1.83 21.16 14.70
C THR A 137 1.50 19.72 15.06
N ARG A 138 1.64 18.79 14.11
CA ARG A 138 1.38 17.36 14.31
C ARG A 138 2.17 16.49 13.32
N LEU A 139 2.46 15.26 13.72
CA LEU A 139 2.99 14.23 12.80
C LEU A 139 1.92 13.90 11.76
N SER A 140 2.26 14.00 10.49
CA SER A 140 1.39 13.65 9.36
C SER A 140 1.42 12.16 9.10
N TYR A 141 2.53 11.71 8.52
CA TYR A 141 2.74 10.37 8.02
C TYR A 141 4.26 10.12 8.03
N PHE A 142 4.62 8.86 7.84
CA PHE A 142 5.98 8.36 7.89
C PHE A 142 6.05 7.01 7.19
N ASN A 143 7.27 6.57 6.88
CA ASN A 143 7.53 5.22 6.40
C ASN A 143 7.84 4.31 7.59
N VAL A 144 7.04 3.27 7.82
CA VAL A 144 7.28 2.26 8.87
C VAL A 144 7.88 0.99 8.27
N LEU A 145 8.96 0.51 8.86
CA LEU A 145 9.60 -0.75 8.51
C LEU A 145 9.20 -1.85 9.49
N PHE A 146 8.69 -2.94 8.95
CA PHE A 146 8.43 -4.19 9.66
C PHE A 146 9.45 -5.27 9.25
N SER A 147 9.89 -6.07 10.22
CA SER A 147 10.73 -7.25 9.97
C SER A 147 10.08 -8.52 10.49
N LYS A 148 10.19 -9.59 9.70
CA LYS A 148 9.80 -10.93 10.09
C LYS A 148 10.71 -11.44 11.21
N GLN A 149 10.13 -11.99 12.26
CA GLN A 149 10.82 -12.64 13.38
C GLN A 149 10.92 -14.15 13.20
#